data_AF-A0A496CBV6-F1
#
_entry.id   AF-A0A496CBV6-F1
#
_cell.length_a   1.000
_cell.length_b   1.000
_cell.length_c   1.000
_cell.angle_alpha   90.00
_cell.angle_beta   90.00
_cell.angle_gamma   90.00
#
_symmetry.space_group_name_H-M   'P 1'
#
loop_
_entity.id
_entity.type
_entity.pdbx_description
1 polymer ?
#
loop_
_entity_poly.entity_id
_entity_poly.type
_entity_poly.pdbx_seq_one_letter_code
_entity_poly.pdbx_strand_id
1 'polypeptide(L)'
;MKWSIFKLLLLTCVFPLTLHAQEDKYTKRVQRYENAWQRVIPRYTKVQFAGSMAMLSVGTGWNYYRNHWETDMLLGIVPRNANDHANVTFTLKQNYFPWNIDLGEKVSFEPLCCGIYVNFLFDRDFWAKQPNKYPPGYYWFSTRIRNHIFIGERITLKLNPNSSWHKSISFFYELSTCDLYIINAIGNSYLKPKDYLSLSFGVKLQIL
;
A
#
# COMPACT_ATOMS: atom_id res chain seq x y z
N MET A 1 58.42 28.51 -33.72
CA MET A 1 57.27 28.63 -32.78
C MET A 1 56.49 27.32 -32.82
N LYS A 2 57.04 26.27 -32.20
CA LYS A 2 56.88 25.85 -30.81
C LYS A 2 55.56 25.08 -30.59
N TRP A 3 55.63 23.79 -30.93
CA TRP A 3 54.70 22.69 -30.60
C TRP A 3 54.11 22.73 -29.17
N SER A 4 54.82 23.39 -28.25
CA SER A 4 54.34 23.72 -26.90
C SER A 4 53.04 24.54 -26.87
N ILE A 5 52.88 25.52 -27.78
CA ILE A 5 51.67 26.37 -27.87
C ILE A 5 50.45 25.54 -28.29
N PHE A 6 50.65 24.61 -29.23
CA PHE A 6 49.59 23.69 -29.67
C PHE A 6 49.15 22.72 -28.56
N LYS A 7 50.11 22.21 -27.77
CA LYS A 7 49.81 21.38 -26.59
C LYS A 7 49.04 22.17 -25.53
N LEU A 8 49.39 23.43 -25.30
CA LEU A 8 48.70 24.30 -24.35
C LEU A 8 47.25 24.58 -24.78
N LEU A 9 47.03 24.90 -26.07
CA LEU A 9 45.69 25.09 -26.65
C LEU A 9 44.82 23.83 -26.58
N LEU A 10 45.41 22.66 -26.83
CA LEU A 10 44.71 21.39 -26.74
C LEU A 10 44.35 21.06 -25.29
N LEU A 11 45.23 21.36 -24.33
CA LEU A 11 44.95 21.20 -22.91
C LEU A 11 43.84 22.14 -22.43
N THR A 12 43.82 23.40 -22.89
CA THR A 12 42.76 24.37 -22.54
C THR A 12 41.42 24.04 -23.18
N CYS A 13 41.39 23.36 -24.34
CA CYS A 13 40.14 22.88 -24.93
C CYS A 13 39.61 21.60 -24.26
N VAL A 14 40.48 20.71 -23.78
CA VAL A 14 40.07 19.44 -23.15
C VAL A 14 39.59 19.64 -21.71
N PHE A 15 40.15 20.62 -20.97
CA PHE A 15 39.76 20.91 -19.59
C PHE A 15 38.28 21.30 -19.37
N PRO A 16 37.66 22.19 -20.19
CA PRO A 16 36.24 22.52 -20.02
C PRO A 16 35.31 21.35 -20.41
N LEU A 17 35.71 20.50 -21.36
CA LEU A 17 34.95 19.32 -21.75
C LEU A 17 34.87 18.28 -20.63
N THR A 18 35.94 18.09 -19.87
CA THR A 18 35.95 17.14 -18.74
C THR A 18 35.14 17.65 -17.55
N LEU A 19 35.13 18.97 -17.30
CA LEU A 19 34.31 19.60 -16.27
C LEU A 19 32.81 19.47 -16.56
N HIS A 20 32.36 19.80 -17.78
CA HIS A 20 30.95 19.61 -18.15
C HIS A 20 30.53 18.14 -18.15
N ALA A 21 31.40 17.21 -18.58
CA ALA A 21 31.10 15.78 -18.50
C ALA A 21 30.99 15.26 -17.05
N GLN A 22 31.67 15.90 -16.10
CA GLN A 22 31.58 15.57 -14.69
C GLN A 22 30.32 16.16 -14.04
N GLU A 23 29.93 17.39 -14.39
CA GLU A 23 28.66 18.00 -13.98
C GLU A 23 27.46 17.17 -14.47
N ASP A 24 27.46 16.72 -15.73
CA ASP A 24 26.41 15.87 -16.30
C ASP A 24 26.26 14.51 -15.62
N LYS A 25 27.38 13.91 -15.18
CA LYS A 25 27.34 12.64 -14.44
C LYS A 25 26.86 12.83 -13.01
N TYR A 26 27.23 13.95 -12.38
CA TYR A 26 26.80 14.30 -11.03
C TYR A 26 25.30 14.61 -11.00
N THR A 27 24.79 15.46 -11.90
CA THR A 27 23.36 15.78 -12.00
C THR A 27 22.52 14.53 -12.26
N LYS A 28 22.93 13.66 -13.19
CA LYS A 28 22.28 12.35 -13.43
C LYS A 28 22.31 11.41 -12.22
N ARG A 29 23.30 11.54 -11.34
CA ARG A 29 23.36 10.76 -10.08
C ARG A 29 22.41 11.35 -9.04
N VAL A 30 22.41 12.66 -8.85
CA VAL A 30 21.49 13.36 -7.94
C VAL A 30 20.04 13.10 -8.34
N GLN A 31 19.70 13.26 -9.62
CA GLN A 31 18.36 13.00 -10.13
C GLN A 31 17.91 11.54 -9.95
N ARG A 32 18.85 10.57 -10.03
CA ARG A 32 18.55 9.16 -9.69
C ARG A 32 18.23 8.99 -8.21
N TYR A 33 18.98 9.63 -7.32
CA TYR A 33 18.71 9.58 -5.89
C TYR A 33 17.39 10.28 -5.55
N GLU A 34 17.12 11.46 -6.09
CA GLU A 34 15.86 12.17 -5.92
C GLU A 34 14.68 11.30 -6.40
N ASN A 35 14.78 10.71 -7.59
CA ASN A 35 13.76 9.81 -8.11
C ASN A 35 13.57 8.56 -7.23
N ALA A 36 14.66 8.03 -6.66
CA ALA A 36 14.57 6.90 -5.73
C ALA A 36 13.85 7.30 -4.44
N TRP A 37 14.21 8.44 -3.84
CA TRP A 37 13.56 8.98 -2.65
C TRP A 37 12.08 9.29 -2.89
N GLN A 38 11.74 9.87 -4.03
CA GLN A 38 10.35 10.14 -4.44
C GLN A 38 9.50 8.87 -4.56
N ARG A 39 10.10 7.70 -4.79
CA ARG A 39 9.36 6.42 -4.79
C ARG A 39 9.12 5.87 -3.39
N VAL A 40 9.99 6.19 -2.42
CA VAL A 40 9.89 5.73 -1.04
C VAL A 40 8.90 6.58 -0.24
N ILE A 41 8.76 7.86 -0.57
CA ILE A 41 7.82 8.74 0.14
C ILE A 41 6.37 8.28 -0.12
N PRO A 42 5.57 8.04 0.94
CA PRO A 42 4.17 7.67 0.80
C PRO A 42 3.36 8.81 0.15
N ARG A 43 2.39 8.44 -0.68
CA ARG A 43 1.62 9.41 -1.48
C ARG A 43 0.31 9.82 -0.81
N TYR A 44 -0.22 8.98 0.07
CA TYR A 44 -1.48 9.20 0.78
C TYR A 44 -1.50 8.48 2.12
N THR A 45 -2.46 8.90 2.94
CA THR A 45 -2.80 8.27 4.21
C THR A 45 -4.19 7.65 4.10
N LYS A 46 -4.40 6.51 4.75
CA LYS A 46 -5.66 5.78 4.74
C LYS A 46 -6.07 5.46 6.17
N VAL A 47 -7.34 5.68 6.47
CA VAL A 47 -7.99 5.27 7.71
C VAL A 47 -9.10 4.30 7.35
N GLN A 48 -9.09 3.13 7.95
CA GLN A 48 -10.06 2.06 7.73
C GLN A 48 -10.68 1.67 9.07
N PHE A 49 -11.99 1.51 9.07
CA PHE A 49 -12.79 1.11 10.21
C PHE A 49 -13.48 -0.23 9.90
N ALA A 50 -13.42 -1.13 10.87
CA ALA A 50 -13.94 -2.48 10.80
C ALA A 50 -13.34 -3.34 9.67
N GLY A 51 -13.94 -4.50 9.43
CA GLY A 51 -13.42 -5.57 8.59
C GLY A 51 -12.61 -6.60 9.38
N SER A 52 -12.22 -7.68 8.73
CA SER A 52 -11.45 -8.77 9.36
C SER A 52 -9.97 -8.43 9.65
N MET A 53 -9.62 -7.14 9.61
CA MET A 53 -8.26 -6.61 9.84
C MET A 53 -8.09 -6.12 11.28
N ALA A 54 -8.84 -5.07 11.64
CA ALA A 54 -8.93 -4.51 12.98
C ALA A 54 -10.17 -3.60 13.10
N MET A 55 -10.52 -3.17 14.32
CA MET A 55 -11.62 -2.21 14.48
C MET A 55 -11.25 -0.85 13.88
N LEU A 56 -10.03 -0.38 14.13
CA LEU A 56 -9.52 0.86 13.57
C LEU A 56 -8.10 0.62 13.05
N SER A 57 -7.86 0.96 11.79
CA SER A 57 -6.58 0.82 11.10
C SER A 57 -6.19 2.14 10.45
N VAL A 58 -4.96 2.59 10.68
CA VAL A 58 -4.39 3.80 10.08
C VAL A 58 -3.09 3.45 9.41
N GLY A 59 -2.84 4.04 8.25
CA GLY A 59 -1.58 3.80 7.57
C GLY A 59 -1.35 4.65 6.35
N THR A 60 -0.29 4.32 5.63
CA THR A 60 0.17 5.06 4.46
C THR A 60 0.31 4.12 3.27
N GLY A 61 0.23 4.68 2.07
CA GLY A 61 0.39 3.88 0.87
C GLY A 61 1.00 4.61 -0.31
N TRP A 62 1.24 3.83 -1.35
CA TRP A 62 1.87 4.24 -2.60
C TRP A 62 0.99 3.86 -3.78
N ASN A 63 0.83 4.80 -4.72
CA ASN A 63 0.16 4.54 -6.00
C ASN A 63 1.22 4.31 -7.08
N TYR A 64 0.98 3.35 -7.98
CA TYR A 64 1.84 3.07 -9.13
C TYR A 64 1.03 2.82 -10.38
N TYR A 65 1.71 2.81 -11.53
CA TYR A 65 1.15 2.45 -12.82
C TYR A 65 -0.16 3.20 -13.11
N ARG A 66 -0.06 4.53 -13.18
CA ARG A 66 -1.19 5.45 -13.44
C ARG A 66 -2.36 5.29 -12.43
N ASN A 67 -2.06 5.02 -11.17
CA ASN A 67 -3.03 4.82 -10.08
C ASN A 67 -3.90 3.56 -10.19
N HIS A 68 -3.59 2.62 -11.08
CA HIS A 68 -4.30 1.34 -11.12
C HIS A 68 -3.89 0.42 -9.97
N TRP A 69 -2.67 0.57 -9.45
CA TRP A 69 -2.15 -0.26 -8.37
C TRP A 69 -1.82 0.58 -7.15
N GLU A 70 -2.19 0.05 -5.99
CA GLU A 70 -1.90 0.69 -4.71
C GLU A 70 -1.40 -0.35 -3.72
N THR A 71 -0.34 -0.05 -2.97
CA THR A 71 0.02 -0.84 -1.79
C THR A 71 -0.11 0.01 -0.55
N ASP A 72 -0.82 -0.53 0.43
CA ASP A 72 -1.02 0.09 1.72
C ASP A 72 -0.30 -0.70 2.81
N MET A 73 0.30 0.03 3.73
CA MET A 73 0.76 -0.50 5.01
C MET A 73 -0.10 0.12 6.09
N LEU A 74 -0.86 -0.71 6.79
CA LEU A 74 -1.83 -0.31 7.80
C LEU A 74 -1.43 -0.88 9.16
N LEU A 75 -1.54 -0.06 10.20
CA LEU A 75 -1.44 -0.47 11.60
C LEU A 75 -2.79 -0.29 12.26
N GLY A 76 -3.31 -1.37 12.82
CA GLY A 76 -4.63 -1.42 13.42
C GLY A 76 -4.62 -1.86 14.87
N ILE A 77 -5.68 -1.48 15.58
CA ILE A 77 -5.91 -1.84 16.97
C ILE A 77 -7.22 -2.62 17.06
N VAL A 78 -7.15 -3.79 17.67
CA VAL A 78 -8.32 -4.61 18.00
C VAL A 78 -8.63 -4.42 19.49
N PRO A 79 -9.78 -3.81 19.84
CA PRO A 79 -10.15 -3.59 21.24
C PRO A 79 -10.48 -4.90 21.95
N ARG A 80 -10.39 -4.85 23.28
CA ARG A 80 -10.50 -5.93 24.27
C ARG A 80 -11.90 -6.57 24.39
N ASN A 81 -12.66 -6.71 23.32
CA ASN A 81 -14.04 -7.23 23.41
C ASN A 81 -14.10 -8.76 23.66
N ALA A 82 -12.99 -9.50 23.52
CA ALA A 82 -12.97 -10.96 23.71
C ALA A 82 -11.72 -11.53 24.40
N ASN A 83 -10.54 -10.91 24.26
CA ASN A 83 -9.28 -11.33 24.90
C ASN A 83 -8.84 -10.31 25.95
N ASP A 84 -8.08 -10.73 26.95
CA ASP A 84 -7.68 -9.92 28.12
C ASP A 84 -6.75 -8.73 27.79
N HIS A 85 -6.31 -8.61 26.53
CA HIS A 85 -5.38 -7.58 26.05
C HIS A 85 -5.81 -6.98 24.70
N ALA A 86 -5.44 -5.71 24.48
CA ALA A 86 -5.61 -5.06 23.19
C ALA A 86 -4.50 -5.51 22.24
N ASN A 87 -4.87 -5.96 21.05
CA ASN A 87 -3.93 -6.49 20.07
C ASN A 87 -3.65 -5.47 18.98
N VAL A 88 -2.38 -5.41 18.56
CA VAL A 88 -1.94 -4.59 17.43
C VAL A 88 -1.83 -5.47 16.20
N THR A 89 -2.30 -4.97 15.08
CA THR A 89 -2.31 -5.70 13.81
C THR A 89 -1.53 -4.90 12.79
N PHE A 90 -0.64 -5.55 12.06
CA PHE A 90 -0.02 -4.95 10.89
C PHE A 90 -0.59 -5.59 9.64
N THR A 91 -1.14 -4.78 8.74
CA THR A 91 -1.71 -5.27 7.51
C THR A 91 -1.00 -4.68 6.31
N LEU A 92 -0.51 -5.57 5.44
CA LEU A 92 -0.01 -5.22 4.12
C LEU A 92 -1.09 -5.53 3.10
N LYS A 93 -1.48 -4.52 2.33
CA LYS A 93 -2.60 -4.64 1.38
C LYS A 93 -2.17 -4.22 -0.01
N GLN A 94 -2.59 -5.00 -1.00
CA GLN A 94 -2.40 -4.71 -2.41
C GLN A 94 -3.77 -4.50 -3.05
N ASN A 95 -4.03 -3.30 -3.55
CA ASN A 95 -5.25 -2.95 -4.27
C ASN A 95 -4.98 -2.84 -5.76
N TYR A 96 -5.99 -3.21 -6.55
CA TYR A 96 -6.05 -3.04 -7.98
C TYR A 96 -7.39 -2.39 -8.37
N PHE A 97 -7.30 -1.35 -9.19
CA PHE A 97 -8.41 -0.58 -9.73
C PHE A 97 -8.38 -0.70 -11.26
N PRO A 98 -9.25 -1.52 -11.88
CA PRO A 98 -9.25 -1.67 -13.33
C PRO A 98 -9.76 -0.43 -14.08
N TRP A 99 -10.75 0.27 -13.52
CA TRP A 99 -11.40 1.40 -14.18
C TRP A 99 -11.56 2.58 -13.23
N ASN A 100 -11.37 3.79 -13.77
CA ASN A 100 -11.68 5.05 -13.12
C ASN A 100 -12.59 5.86 -14.05
N ILE A 101 -13.78 6.20 -13.56
CA ILE A 101 -14.80 6.96 -14.27
C ILE A 101 -14.86 8.34 -13.63
N ASP A 102 -14.38 9.35 -14.34
CA ASP A 102 -14.52 10.73 -13.90
C ASP A 102 -15.97 11.22 -14.12
N LEU A 103 -16.69 11.47 -13.03
CA LEU A 103 -18.04 12.03 -13.01
C LEU A 103 -17.94 13.55 -12.87
N GLY A 104 -17.45 14.19 -13.93
CA GLY A 104 -17.24 15.65 -14.00
C GLY A 104 -15.89 16.11 -13.47
N GLU A 105 -15.78 17.41 -13.14
CA GLU A 105 -14.49 18.02 -12.78
C GLU A 105 -14.02 17.70 -11.36
N LYS A 106 -14.96 17.43 -10.44
CA LYS A 106 -14.69 17.34 -8.99
C LYS A 106 -14.88 15.95 -8.40
N VAL A 107 -15.48 15.01 -9.13
CA VAL A 107 -15.81 13.68 -8.62
C VAL A 107 -15.27 12.61 -9.56
N SER A 108 -14.63 11.59 -9.00
CA SER A 108 -14.22 10.39 -9.71
C SER A 108 -14.80 9.18 -9.01
N PHE A 109 -15.27 8.21 -9.78
CA PHE A 109 -15.83 6.97 -9.28
C PHE A 109 -15.06 5.79 -9.83
N GLU A 110 -14.67 4.90 -8.92
CA GLU A 110 -13.98 3.67 -9.25
C GLU A 110 -14.91 2.52 -8.84
N PRO A 111 -15.63 1.94 -9.82
CA PRO A 111 -16.70 0.97 -9.57
C PRO A 111 -16.16 -0.39 -9.13
N LEU A 112 -14.85 -0.61 -9.21
CA LEU A 112 -14.25 -1.85 -8.78
C LEU A 112 -12.89 -1.58 -8.16
N CYS A 113 -12.75 -2.02 -6.92
CA CYS A 113 -11.51 -2.17 -6.20
C CYS A 113 -11.40 -3.64 -5.81
N CYS A 114 -10.39 -4.34 -6.29
CA CYS A 114 -10.15 -5.72 -5.88
C CYS A 114 -8.73 -5.88 -5.40
N GLY A 115 -8.49 -6.81 -4.49
CA GLY A 115 -7.14 -7.04 -4.04
C GLY A 115 -7.02 -8.10 -2.96
N ILE A 116 -5.82 -8.16 -2.43
CA ILE A 116 -5.46 -9.07 -1.35
C ILE A 116 -4.84 -8.28 -0.21
N TYR A 117 -5.02 -8.75 1.01
CA TYR A 117 -4.24 -8.27 2.14
C TYR A 117 -3.81 -9.38 3.07
N VAL A 118 -2.66 -9.15 3.69
CA VAL A 118 -2.04 -10.06 4.65
C VAL A 118 -2.00 -9.35 5.98
N ASN A 119 -2.70 -9.91 6.96
CA ASN A 119 -2.73 -9.40 8.31
C ASN A 119 -1.76 -10.20 9.21
N PHE A 120 -0.92 -9.48 9.93
CA PHE A 120 0.00 -9.97 10.94
C PHE A 120 -0.52 -9.53 12.31
N LEU A 121 -0.98 -10.50 13.10
CA LEU A 121 -1.45 -10.23 14.46
C LEU A 121 -0.24 -10.24 15.41
N PHE A 122 0.04 -9.10 16.05
CA PHE A 122 1.03 -9.02 17.12
C PHE A 122 0.36 -9.32 18.45
N ASP A 123 0.25 -10.60 18.75
CA ASP A 123 -0.23 -11.08 20.03
C ASP A 123 0.73 -12.16 20.56
N ARG A 124 0.95 -12.16 21.87
CA ARG A 124 1.80 -13.14 22.57
C ARG A 124 1.20 -14.54 22.53
N ASP A 125 -0.12 -14.64 22.35
CA ASP A 125 -0.84 -15.91 22.33
C ASP A 125 -0.98 -16.55 20.93
N PHE A 126 -0.61 -15.82 19.86
CA PHE A 126 -0.66 -16.33 18.49
C PHE A 126 0.70 -16.80 18.03
N TRP A 127 0.88 -18.12 18.03
CA TRP A 127 2.16 -18.79 17.80
C TRP A 127 2.56 -18.81 16.32
N ALA A 128 3.77 -18.36 15.97
CA ALA A 128 4.32 -18.59 14.61
C ALA A 128 4.63 -20.06 14.34
N LYS A 129 4.86 -20.83 15.40
CA LYS A 129 5.13 -22.27 15.39
C LYS A 129 4.12 -22.95 16.30
N GLN A 130 3.38 -23.91 15.76
CA GLN A 130 2.34 -24.65 16.47
C GLN A 130 2.81 -25.10 17.87
N PRO A 131 2.05 -24.83 18.96
CA PRO A 131 2.41 -25.34 20.28
C PRO A 131 2.33 -26.88 20.28
N ASN A 132 3.24 -27.54 21.02
CA ASN A 132 3.38 -29.01 21.13
C ASN A 132 2.13 -29.76 21.63
N LYS A 133 1.01 -29.06 21.89
CA LYS A 133 -0.27 -29.63 22.30
C LYS A 133 -1.03 -30.30 21.14
N TYR A 134 -0.67 -29.99 19.89
CA TYR A 134 -1.29 -30.57 18.70
C TYR A 134 -0.25 -31.35 17.87
N PRO A 135 -0.67 -32.44 17.20
CA PRO A 135 0.23 -33.22 16.35
C PRO A 135 0.93 -32.31 15.31
N PRO A 136 2.23 -32.53 15.05
CA PRO A 136 2.94 -31.78 14.02
C PRO A 136 2.25 -32.00 12.66
N GLY A 137 1.82 -30.91 12.02
CA GLY A 137 1.13 -30.95 10.72
C GLY A 137 -0.40 -30.87 10.78
N TYR A 138 -1.01 -30.68 11.96
CA TYR A 138 -2.47 -30.55 12.07
C TYR A 138 -3.03 -29.26 11.43
N TYR A 139 -2.25 -28.16 11.45
CA TYR A 139 -2.54 -26.92 10.71
C TYR A 139 -1.42 -26.65 9.72
N TRP A 140 -1.74 -26.60 8.42
CA TRP A 140 -0.79 -26.27 7.35
C TRP A 140 -0.57 -24.76 7.20
N PHE A 141 -1.34 -23.92 7.92
CA PHE A 141 -1.25 -22.46 7.91
C PHE A 141 -0.82 -21.91 9.28
N SER A 142 -0.01 -20.84 9.28
CA SER A 142 0.42 -20.16 10.51
C SER A 142 -0.73 -19.29 11.04
N THR A 143 -1.12 -19.46 12.31
CA THR A 143 -2.23 -18.70 12.91
C THR A 143 -1.97 -17.21 13.07
N ARG A 144 -0.71 -16.78 12.93
CA ARG A 144 -0.26 -15.37 13.03
C ARG A 144 -0.47 -14.57 11.74
N ILE A 145 -0.46 -15.25 10.59
CA ILE A 145 -0.56 -14.62 9.27
C ILE A 145 -1.91 -15.05 8.69
N ARG A 146 -2.76 -14.08 8.38
CA ARG A 146 -4.04 -14.34 7.72
C ARG A 146 -4.11 -13.65 6.38
N ASN A 147 -4.45 -14.40 5.33
CA ASN A 147 -4.63 -13.85 4.00
C ASN A 147 -6.12 -13.62 3.74
N HIS A 148 -6.42 -12.49 3.14
CA HIS A 148 -7.77 -12.11 2.81
C HIS A 148 -7.82 -11.60 1.38
N ILE A 149 -8.97 -11.83 0.76
CA ILE A 149 -9.33 -11.25 -0.54
C ILE A 149 -10.45 -10.26 -0.28
N PHE A 150 -10.44 -9.13 -0.98
CA PHE A 150 -11.50 -8.14 -0.86
C PHE A 150 -11.91 -7.57 -2.21
N ILE A 151 -13.16 -7.12 -2.24
CA ILE A 151 -13.79 -6.40 -3.34
C ILE A 151 -14.53 -5.19 -2.78
N GLY A 152 -14.53 -4.08 -3.48
CA GLY A 152 -15.12 -2.84 -3.00
C GLY A 152 -15.28 -1.80 -4.09
N GLU A 153 -15.74 -0.63 -3.71
CA GLU A 153 -15.84 0.53 -4.59
C GLU A 153 -15.27 1.77 -3.89
N ARG A 154 -14.90 2.76 -4.69
CA ARG A 154 -14.33 4.01 -4.18
C ARG A 154 -14.92 5.21 -4.90
N ILE A 155 -15.29 6.23 -4.12
CA ILE A 155 -15.70 7.54 -4.60
C ILE A 155 -14.64 8.53 -4.17
N THR A 156 -14.07 9.27 -5.11
CA THR A 156 -13.04 10.28 -4.88
C THR A 156 -13.58 11.67 -5.17
N LEU A 157 -13.44 12.56 -4.20
CA LEU A 157 -13.71 13.99 -4.33
C LEU A 157 -12.38 14.72 -4.49
N LYS A 158 -12.18 15.37 -5.64
CA LYS A 158 -11.01 16.19 -5.94
C LYS A 158 -11.21 17.56 -5.27
N LEU A 159 -10.29 17.96 -4.40
CA LEU A 159 -10.31 19.29 -3.78
C LEU A 159 -9.54 20.27 -4.64
N ASN A 160 -9.94 21.55 -4.59
CA ASN A 160 -9.24 22.60 -5.30
C ASN A 160 -7.83 22.79 -4.71
N PRO A 161 -6.75 22.68 -5.52
CA PRO A 161 -5.37 22.70 -5.03
C PRO A 161 -4.94 24.05 -4.42
N ASN A 162 -5.70 25.13 -4.64
CA ASN A 162 -5.39 26.46 -4.10
C ASN A 162 -5.80 26.68 -2.62
N SER A 163 -6.62 25.79 -2.03
CA SER A 163 -7.22 26.04 -0.71
C SER A 163 -7.02 24.93 0.32
N SER A 164 -6.45 23.79 -0.05
CA SER A 164 -6.33 22.63 0.87
C SER A 164 -4.94 22.02 0.81
N TRP A 165 -4.43 21.58 1.97
CA TRP A 165 -3.22 20.78 2.08
C TRP A 165 -3.38 19.36 1.49
N HIS A 166 -4.61 18.93 1.19
CA HIS A 166 -4.91 17.63 0.59
C HIS A 166 -5.47 17.79 -0.83
N LYS A 167 -4.98 16.96 -1.76
CA LYS A 167 -5.39 17.01 -3.18
C LYS A 167 -6.75 16.38 -3.42
N SER A 168 -7.09 15.33 -2.69
CA SER A 168 -8.37 14.64 -2.80
C SER A 168 -8.70 13.87 -1.53
N ILE A 169 -10.00 13.68 -1.31
CA ILE A 169 -10.55 12.82 -0.27
C ILE A 169 -11.31 11.71 -0.99
N SER A 170 -10.98 10.46 -0.71
CA SER A 170 -11.73 9.32 -1.25
C SER A 170 -12.39 8.53 -0.13
N PHE A 171 -13.66 8.19 -0.33
CA PHE A 171 -14.41 7.28 0.51
C PHE A 171 -14.47 5.93 -0.18
N PHE A 172 -14.21 4.87 0.57
CA PHE A 172 -14.26 3.51 0.04
C PHE A 172 -15.01 2.60 1.00
N TYR A 173 -15.64 1.57 0.42
CA TYR A 173 -16.21 0.46 1.16
C TYR A 173 -15.67 -0.83 0.56
N GLU A 174 -15.46 -1.83 1.41
CA GLU A 174 -14.87 -3.09 0.99
C GLU A 174 -15.52 -4.26 1.72
N LEU A 175 -15.87 -5.28 0.94
CA LEU A 175 -16.28 -6.60 1.38
C LEU A 175 -15.07 -7.53 1.28
N SER A 176 -14.64 -8.08 2.42
CA SER A 176 -13.49 -8.97 2.51
C SER A 176 -13.87 -10.36 3.01
N THR A 177 -13.14 -11.38 2.57
CA THR A 177 -13.27 -12.77 3.02
C THR A 177 -11.89 -13.32 3.37
N CYS A 178 -11.83 -14.18 4.38
CA CYS A 178 -10.60 -14.87 4.81
C CYS A 178 -10.38 -16.17 4.03
N ASP A 179 -9.13 -16.53 3.77
CA ASP A 179 -8.72 -17.77 3.12
C ASP A 179 -9.39 -19.04 3.70
N LEU A 180 -9.45 -19.15 5.04
CA LEU A 180 -10.08 -20.26 5.74
C LEU A 180 -11.58 -20.40 5.41
N TYR A 181 -12.28 -19.28 5.24
CA TYR A 181 -13.70 -19.30 4.90
C TYR A 181 -13.92 -19.67 3.44
N ILE A 182 -13.04 -19.27 2.53
CA ILE A 182 -13.11 -19.66 1.12
C ILE A 182 -12.93 -21.17 0.98
N ILE A 183 -11.93 -21.73 1.67
CA ILE A 183 -11.66 -23.18 1.65
C ILE A 183 -12.83 -23.96 2.26
N ASN A 184 -13.40 -23.47 3.37
CA ASN A 184 -14.59 -24.07 3.97
C ASN A 184 -15.86 -23.93 3.10
N ALA A 185 -16.03 -22.82 2.37
CA ALA A 185 -17.16 -22.62 1.47
C ALA A 185 -17.11 -23.56 0.25
N ILE A 186 -15.91 -23.87 -0.25
CA ILE A 186 -15.72 -24.84 -1.34
C ILE A 186 -15.99 -26.27 -0.85
N GLY A 187 -15.60 -26.59 0.39
CA GLY A 187 -15.78 -27.93 0.96
C GLY A 187 -17.14 -28.19 1.61
N ASN A 188 -17.92 -27.14 1.95
CA ASN A 188 -19.13 -27.29 2.75
C ASN A 188 -20.17 -26.19 2.44
N SER A 189 -21.29 -26.56 1.81
CA SER A 189 -22.34 -25.63 1.32
C SER A 189 -23.27 -25.07 2.41
N TYR A 190 -22.92 -25.20 3.70
CA TYR A 190 -23.79 -24.82 4.83
C TYR A 190 -23.59 -23.38 5.33
N LEU A 191 -22.52 -22.71 4.89
CA LEU A 191 -22.17 -21.36 5.35
C LEU A 191 -22.89 -20.29 4.53
N LYS A 192 -23.64 -19.40 5.19
CA LYS A 192 -24.31 -18.29 4.52
C LYS A 192 -23.30 -17.19 4.19
N PRO A 193 -23.49 -16.44 3.08
CA PRO A 193 -22.64 -15.31 2.71
C PRO A 193 -22.38 -14.29 3.82
N LYS A 194 -23.37 -14.08 4.69
CA LYS A 194 -23.28 -13.14 5.81
C LYS A 194 -22.30 -13.57 6.90
N ASP A 195 -21.96 -14.85 7.00
CA ASP A 195 -21.16 -15.40 8.10
C ASP A 195 -19.65 -15.31 7.82
N TYR A 196 -19.26 -15.15 6.55
CA TYR A 196 -17.85 -15.04 6.14
C TYR A 196 -17.46 -13.72 5.48
N LEU A 197 -18.44 -12.91 5.05
CA LEU A 197 -18.18 -11.58 4.48
C LEU A 197 -18.04 -10.54 5.59
N SER A 198 -16.87 -9.90 5.62
CA SER A 198 -16.58 -8.77 6.51
C SER A 198 -16.63 -7.46 5.75
N LEU A 199 -17.59 -6.61 6.09
CA LEU A 199 -17.71 -5.25 5.55
C LEU A 199 -16.78 -4.30 6.31
N SER A 200 -16.11 -3.43 5.57
CA SER A 200 -15.27 -2.38 6.11
C SER A 200 -15.48 -1.07 5.35
N PHE A 201 -15.22 0.03 6.04
CA PHE A 201 -15.36 1.37 5.51
C PHE A 201 -14.07 2.13 5.72
N GLY A 202 -13.74 3.07 4.84
CA GLY A 202 -12.60 3.92 5.10
C GLY A 202 -12.53 5.16 4.26
N VAL A 203 -11.56 5.99 4.65
CA VAL A 203 -11.26 7.28 4.04
C VAL A 203 -9.80 7.31 3.67
N LYS A 204 -9.52 7.70 2.43
CA LYS A 204 -8.19 7.94 1.88
C LYS A 204 -8.01 9.44 1.69
N LEU A 205 -6.92 9.96 2.24
CA LEU A 205 -6.53 11.37 2.12
C LEU A 205 -5.27 11.45 1.27
N GLN A 206 -5.39 12.03 0.08
CA GLN A 206 -4.26 12.21 -0.84
C GLN A 206 -3.45 13.43 -0.44
N ILE A 207 -2.15 13.24 -0.15
CA ILE A 207 -1.24 14.30 0.26
C ILE A 207 -0.47 14.84 -0.95
N LEU A 208 0.12 13.94 -1.75
CA LEU A 208 0.99 14.26 -2.89
C LEU A 208 0.39 13.93 -4.25
#